data_AF-A0A2A2I0F7-F1
#
_entry.id   AF-A0A2A2I0F7-F1
#
_cell.length_a   1.000
_cell.length_b   1.000
_cell.length_c   1.000
_cell.angle_alpha   90.00
_cell.angle_beta   90.00
_cell.angle_gamma   90.00
#
_symmetry.space_group_name_H-M   'P 1'
#
loop_
_entity.id
_entity.type
_entity.pdbx_description
1 polymer ?
#
loop_
_entity_poly.entity_id
_entity_poly.type
_entity_poly.pdbx_seq_one_letter_code
_entity_poly.pdbx_strand_id
1 'polypeptide(L)'
;ARNHGMAWHYLPVQSGNVTDDDADQFSPLLEKAEGPILAFCRSGMRCSVLWALSRAATHDADDLLATAGRAGYDLTPLRPRLVQRRRD
;
A
#
# COMPACT_ATOMS: atom_id res chain seq x y z
N ALA A 1 2.44 -15.17 14.43
CA ALA A 1 3.42 -14.89 13.36
C ALA A 1 4.66 -15.76 13.50
N ARG A 2 5.55 -15.50 14.48
CA ARG A 2 6.83 -16.22 14.63
C ARG A 2 6.69 -17.75 14.79
N ASN A 3 5.75 -18.22 15.60
CA ASN A 3 5.50 -19.66 15.79
C ASN A 3 5.01 -20.38 14.51
N HIS A 4 4.66 -19.62 13.47
CA HIS A 4 4.26 -20.13 12.15
C HIS A 4 5.23 -19.70 11.05
N GLY A 5 6.47 -19.32 11.40
CA GLY A 5 7.51 -18.96 10.43
C GLY A 5 7.32 -17.61 9.73
N MET A 6 6.40 -16.76 10.20
CA MET A 6 6.14 -15.46 9.57
C MET A 6 6.91 -14.33 10.27
N ALA A 7 7.57 -13.50 9.47
CA ALA A 7 8.00 -12.16 9.89
C ALA A 7 6.77 -11.30 10.26
N TRP A 8 6.95 -10.36 11.19
CA TRP A 8 5.88 -9.48 11.65
C TRP A 8 6.34 -8.03 11.66
N HIS A 9 5.57 -7.17 11.01
CA HIS A 9 5.77 -5.74 11.00
C HIS A 9 4.51 -5.05 11.49
N TYR A 10 4.66 -4.12 12.43
CA TYR A 10 3.57 -3.28 12.92
C TYR A 10 3.77 -1.85 12.42
N LEU A 11 2.91 -1.43 11.49
CA LEU A 11 2.88 -0.08 10.93
C LEU A 11 1.51 0.54 11.20
N PRO A 12 1.34 1.29 12.30
CA PRO A 12 0.06 1.88 12.65
C PRO A 12 -0.24 3.09 11.76
N VAL A 13 -1.32 2.99 10.98
CA VAL A 13 -1.81 4.11 10.14
C VAL A 13 -3.18 4.58 10.63
N GLN A 14 -3.32 5.89 10.77
CA GLN A 14 -4.56 6.53 11.21
C GLN A 14 -5.68 6.28 10.20
N SER A 15 -6.86 5.89 10.71
CA SER A 15 -8.02 5.64 9.86
C SER A 15 -8.46 6.94 9.18
N GLY A 16 -8.66 6.88 7.85
CA GLY A 16 -9.07 8.03 7.05
C GLY A 16 -7.94 9.03 6.75
N ASN A 17 -6.73 8.81 7.28
CA ASN A 17 -5.59 9.70 7.12
C ASN A 17 -4.32 8.90 6.81
N VAL A 18 -4.28 8.27 5.63
CA VAL A 18 -3.05 7.62 5.14
C VAL A 18 -2.19 8.70 4.49
N THR A 19 -1.03 8.97 5.06
CA THR A 19 -0.10 10.02 4.62
C THR A 19 0.94 9.49 3.63
N ASP A 20 1.71 10.39 3.04
CA ASP A 20 2.78 10.03 2.12
C ASP A 20 3.97 9.42 2.85
N ASP A 21 4.25 9.89 4.05
CA ASP A 21 5.25 9.30 4.96
C ASP A 21 4.88 7.86 5.35
N ASP A 22 3.60 7.56 5.59
CA ASP A 22 3.17 6.18 5.86
C ASP A 22 3.50 5.25 4.66
N ALA A 23 3.37 5.74 3.43
CA ALA A 23 3.70 4.97 2.23
C ALA A 23 5.22 4.78 2.08
N ASP A 24 6.02 5.79 2.45
CA ASP A 24 7.48 5.73 2.46
C ASP A 24 8.00 4.76 3.52
N GLN A 25 7.33 4.67 4.67
CA GLN A 25 7.60 3.65 5.68
C GLN A 25 7.18 2.25 5.22
N PHE A 26 6.14 2.14 4.38
CA PHE A 26 5.61 0.86 3.90
C PHE A 26 6.43 0.25 2.75
N SER A 27 6.94 1.07 1.81
CA SER A 27 7.72 0.59 0.65
C SER A 27 8.86 -0.36 1.02
N PRO A 28 9.77 -0.03 1.96
CA PRO A 28 10.88 -0.91 2.31
C PRO A 28 10.41 -2.22 2.97
N LEU A 29 9.22 -2.25 3.58
CA LEU A 29 8.65 -3.50 4.11
C LEU A 29 8.22 -4.42 2.97
N LEU A 30 7.69 -3.88 1.88
CA LEU A 30 7.34 -4.67 0.69
C LEU A 30 8.57 -5.16 -0.08
N GLU A 31 9.61 -4.33 -0.17
CA GLU A 31 10.84 -4.65 -0.91
C GLU A 31 11.71 -5.69 -0.20
N LYS A 32 11.77 -5.64 1.13
CA LYS A 32 12.64 -6.52 1.93
C LYS A 32 11.98 -7.82 2.36
N ALA A 33 10.65 -7.93 2.25
CA ALA A 33 9.95 -9.11 2.69
C ALA A 33 10.16 -10.28 1.72
N GLU A 34 10.59 -11.41 2.28
CA GLU A 34 10.63 -12.69 1.58
C GLU A 34 9.18 -13.20 1.47
N GLY A 35 8.65 -13.21 0.24
CA GLY A 35 7.22 -13.40 -0.02
C GLY A 35 6.70 -14.83 0.24
N PRO A 36 5.37 -15.04 0.25
CA PRO A 36 4.29 -14.06 0.04
C PRO A 36 4.00 -13.18 1.27
N ILE A 37 3.51 -11.95 1.04
CA ILE A 37 3.21 -10.95 2.09
C ILE A 37 1.70 -10.91 2.36
N LEU A 38 1.32 -10.91 3.64
CA LEU A 38 -0.03 -10.57 4.09
C LEU A 38 -0.02 -9.21 4.80
N ALA A 39 -0.57 -8.19 4.15
CA ALA A 39 -0.86 -6.89 4.76
C ALA A 39 -2.35 -6.81 5.09
N PHE A 40 -2.70 -6.46 6.33
CA PHE A 40 -4.10 -6.38 6.75
C PHE A 40 -4.37 -5.19 7.67
N CYS A 41 -5.63 -4.72 7.65
CA CYS A 41 -6.17 -3.78 8.62
C CYS A 41 -7.62 -4.22 8.94
N ARG A 42 -8.49 -3.32 9.42
CA ARG A 42 -9.90 -3.65 9.71
C ARG A 42 -10.69 -4.14 8.48
N SER A 43 -10.50 -3.50 7.33
CA SER A 43 -11.28 -3.76 6.10
C SER A 43 -10.40 -3.87 4.85
N GLY A 44 -9.08 -4.01 5.01
CA GLY A 44 -8.10 -3.99 3.91
C GLY A 44 -7.81 -2.61 3.30
N MET A 45 -8.74 -1.65 3.36
CA MET A 45 -8.62 -0.35 2.67
C MET A 45 -7.28 0.37 2.92
N ARG A 46 -6.81 0.48 4.17
CA ARG A 46 -5.53 1.17 4.47
C ARG A 46 -4.33 0.49 3.80
N CYS A 47 -4.30 -0.84 3.79
CA CYS A 47 -3.23 -1.59 3.16
C CYS A 47 -3.26 -1.43 1.65
N SER A 48 -4.44 -1.39 1.03
CA SER A 48 -4.60 -1.15 -0.40
C SER A 48 -4.15 0.27 -0.79
N VAL A 49 -4.50 1.28 0.02
CA VAL A 49 -4.04 2.66 -0.17
C VAL A 49 -2.53 2.77 -0.03
N LEU A 50 -1.94 2.21 1.03
CA LEU A 50 -0.49 2.19 1.25
C LEU A 50 0.25 1.48 0.11
N TRP A 51 -0.27 0.34 -0.33
CA TRP A 51 0.30 -0.41 -1.45
C TRP A 51 0.32 0.46 -2.71
N ALA A 52 -0.80 1.08 -3.09
CA ALA A 52 -0.86 1.92 -4.28
C ALA A 52 0.10 3.12 -4.18
N LEU A 53 0.12 3.83 -3.05
CA LEU A 53 1.01 4.99 -2.84
C LEU A 53 2.49 4.60 -2.85
N SER A 54 2.86 3.49 -2.20
CA SER A 54 4.24 2.99 -2.18
C SER A 54 4.79 2.61 -3.56
N ARG A 55 3.90 2.28 -4.50
CA ARG A 55 4.26 1.89 -5.88
C ARG A 55 4.15 3.02 -6.89
N ALA A 56 3.52 4.14 -6.52
CA ALA A 56 3.22 5.26 -7.41
C ALA A 56 4.47 5.94 -8.00
N ALA A 57 5.61 5.86 -7.31
CA ALA A 57 6.89 6.37 -7.83
C ALA A 57 7.38 5.60 -9.07
N THR A 58 7.02 4.32 -9.22
CA THR A 58 7.56 3.43 -10.27
C THR A 58 6.50 2.81 -11.18
N HIS A 59 5.22 2.99 -10.88
CA HIS A 59 4.10 2.40 -11.62
C HIS A 59 3.12 3.46 -12.11
N ASP A 60 2.40 3.15 -13.19
CA ASP A 60 1.34 4.04 -13.68
C ASP A 60 0.14 4.06 -12.73
N ALA A 61 -0.46 5.25 -12.55
CA ALA A 61 -1.61 5.40 -11.68
C ALA A 61 -2.79 4.52 -12.14
N ASP A 62 -3.03 4.42 -13.45
CA ASP A 62 -4.16 3.66 -13.99
C ASP A 62 -3.96 2.15 -13.76
N ASP A 63 -2.73 1.65 -13.85
CA ASP A 63 -2.39 0.24 -13.54
C ASP A 63 -2.60 -0.08 -12.05
N LEU A 64 -2.21 0.83 -11.16
CA LEU A 64 -2.40 0.68 -9.72
C LEU A 64 -3.89 0.66 -9.35
N LEU A 65 -4.67 1.57 -9.94
CA LEU A 65 -6.11 1.64 -9.74
C LEU A 65 -6.83 0.38 -10.26
N ALA A 66 -6.48 -0.08 -11.47
CA ALA A 66 -7.03 -1.30 -12.04
C ALA A 66 -6.68 -2.52 -11.18
N THR A 67 -5.47 -2.59 -10.65
CA THR A 67 -5.02 -3.69 -9.80
C THR A 67 -5.76 -3.71 -8.45
N ALA A 68 -5.91 -2.56 -7.80
CA ALA A 68 -6.70 -2.45 -6.58
C ALA A 68 -8.18 -2.78 -6.83
N GLY A 69 -8.74 -2.34 -7.97
CA GLY A 69 -10.11 -2.64 -8.37
C GLY A 69 -10.35 -4.15 -8.56
N ARG A 70 -9.42 -4.88 -9.17
CA ARG A 70 -9.48 -6.36 -9.27
C ARG A 70 -9.49 -7.06 -7.90
N ALA A 71 -8.92 -6.42 -6.88
CA ALA A 71 -8.93 -6.90 -5.51
C ALA A 71 -10.15 -6.40 -4.69
N GLY A 72 -11.09 -5.68 -5.31
CA GLY A 72 -12.32 -5.19 -4.67
C GLY A 72 -12.17 -3.85 -3.94
N TYR A 73 -11.10 -3.09 -4.20
CA TYR A 73 -10.87 -1.78 -3.59
C TYR A 73 -10.99 -0.66 -4.63
N ASP A 74 -11.99 0.21 -4.48
CA ASP A 74 -12.08 1.44 -5.27
C ASP A 74 -11.12 2.48 -4.71
N LEU A 75 -10.02 2.69 -5.42
CA LEU A 75 -9.02 3.70 -5.11
C LEU A 75 -9.07 4.90 -6.06
N THR A 76 -10.08 4.97 -6.94
CA THR A 76 -10.20 6.02 -7.97
C THR A 76 -10.01 7.45 -7.42
N PRO A 77 -10.54 7.81 -6.23
CA PRO A 77 -10.30 9.13 -5.64
C PRO A 77 -8.82 9.49 -5.38
N LEU A 78 -7.92 8.50 -5.32
CA LEU A 78 -6.49 8.71 -5.11
C LEU A 78 -5.72 9.07 -6.38
N ARG A 79 -6.33 8.99 -7.57
CA ARG A 79 -5.62 9.22 -8.85
C ARG A 79 -4.76 10.49 -8.87
N PRO A 80 -5.24 11.68 -8.42
CA PRO A 80 -4.41 12.89 -8.44
C PRO A 80 -3.14 12.74 -7.59
N ARG A 81 -3.25 12.07 -6.44
CA ARG A 81 -2.13 11.85 -5.52
C ARG A 81 -1.15 10.79 -6.05
N LEU A 82 -1.65 9.73 -6.68
CA LEU A 82 -0.80 8.74 -7.35
C LEU A 82 0.01 9.37 -8.49
N VAL A 83 -0.62 10.23 -9.30
CA VAL A 83 0.07 10.96 -10.37
C VAL A 83 1.11 11.93 -9.82
N GLN A 84 0.80 12.62 -8.71
CA GLN A 84 1.76 13.53 -8.07
C GLN A 84 3.02 12.79 -7.63
N ARG A 85 2.87 11.67 -6.90
CA ARG A 85 3.99 10.88 -6.39
C ARG A 85 4.93 10.30 -7.45
N ARG A 86 4.50 10.22 -8.71
CA ARG A 86 5.36 9.76 -9.82
C ARG A 86 6.30 10.86 -10.33
N ARG A 87 5.97 12.13 -10.02
CA ARG A 87 6.75 13.29 -10.46
C ARG A 87 7.82 13.70 -9.45
N ASP A 88 7.66 13.26 -8.21
CA ASP A 88 8.59 13.45 -7.10
C ASP A 88 9.78 12.49 -7.22
#